data_AF-A0A920K8R9-F1
#
_entry.id   AF-A0A920K8R9-F1
#
_cell.length_a   1.000
_cell.length_b   1.000
_cell.length_c   1.000
_cell.angle_alpha   90.00
_cell.angle_beta   90.00
_cell.angle_gamma   90.00
#
_symmetry.space_group_name_H-M   'P 1'
#
loop_
_entity.id
_entity.type
_entity.pdbx_description
1 polymer ?
#
loop_
_entity_poly.entity_id
_entity_poly.type
_entity_poly.pdbx_seq_one_letter_code
_entity_poly.pdbx_strand_id
1 'polypeptide(L)'
;MDIILKRSIEWLDRLIAFDTTSRLSNLDLISDIEKYMNELGVPTRLTHDKDKTKANLWCTIGPKGIGVVLSGHTESCQLMDKNGLKHLLKCPRSPGNFLDAAHQI
;
A
#
# COMPACT_ATOMS: atom_id res chain seq x y z
N MET A 1 0.62 -26.13 -1.06
CA MET A 1 0.04 -24.78 -1.00
C MET A 1 1.02 -23.86 -1.70
N ASP A 2 0.59 -23.18 -2.76
CA ASP A 2 1.49 -22.45 -3.66
C ASP A 2 2.33 -21.41 -2.93
N ILE A 3 3.65 -21.48 -3.11
CA ILE A 3 4.64 -20.59 -2.48
C ILE A 3 4.35 -19.12 -2.79
N ILE A 4 3.85 -18.85 -4.00
CA ILE A 4 3.47 -17.50 -4.44
C ILE A 4 2.27 -16.98 -3.64
N LEU A 5 1.22 -17.79 -3.49
CA LEU A 5 0.03 -17.42 -2.73
C LEU A 5 0.37 -17.13 -1.27
N LYS A 6 1.24 -17.96 -0.67
CA LYS A 6 1.69 -17.76 0.72
C LYS A 6 2.42 -16.42 0.89
N ARG A 7 3.37 -16.10 0.00
CA ARG A 7 4.10 -14.82 0.04
C ARG A 7 3.20 -13.62 -0.18
N SER A 8 2.21 -13.71 -1.08
CA SER A 8 1.25 -12.62 -1.30
C SER A 8 0.42 -12.34 -0.05
N ILE A 9 -0.02 -13.38 0.67
CA ILE A 9 -0.77 -13.22 1.92
C ILE A 9 0.10 -12.59 3.01
N GLU A 10 1.34 -13.04 3.18
CA GLU A 10 2.28 -12.47 4.16
C GLU A 10 2.55 -10.97 3.90
N TRP A 11 2.70 -10.60 2.63
CA TRP A 11 2.85 -9.20 2.24
C TRP A 11 1.57 -8.40 2.48
N LEU A 12 0.41 -8.95 2.15
CA LEU A 12 -0.85 -8.27 2.42
C LEU A 12 -1.05 -8.04 3.93
N ASP A 13 -0.79 -9.04 4.76
CA ASP A 13 -0.86 -8.91 6.23
C ASP A 13 0.09 -7.84 6.77
N ARG A 14 1.31 -7.73 6.21
CA ARG A 14 2.27 -6.69 6.58
C ARG A 14 1.78 -5.29 6.18
N LEU A 15 1.24 -5.14 4.97
CA LEU A 15 0.81 -3.85 4.44
C LEU A 15 -0.44 -3.32 5.18
N ILE A 16 -1.41 -4.18 5.48
CA ILE A 16 -2.64 -3.77 6.19
C ILE A 16 -2.43 -3.53 7.69
N ALA A 17 -1.28 -3.92 8.25
CA ALA A 17 -0.95 -3.69 9.66
C ALA A 17 -0.61 -2.21 9.94
N PHE A 18 -0.26 -1.43 8.92
CA PHE A 18 -0.07 0.00 9.05
C PHE A 18 -1.42 0.72 9.09
N ASP A 19 -1.63 1.58 10.09
CA ASP A 19 -2.82 2.43 10.16
C ASP A 19 -2.66 3.62 9.20
N THR A 20 -2.95 3.40 7.92
CA THR A 20 -2.96 4.42 6.87
C THR A 20 -4.36 5.00 6.63
N THR A 21 -5.18 5.04 7.68
CA THR A 21 -6.47 5.75 7.65
C THR A 21 -6.27 7.12 7.01
N SER A 22 -7.05 7.51 6.00
CA SER A 22 -6.81 8.67 5.09
C SER A 22 -6.39 10.02 5.73
N ARG A 23 -6.65 10.23 7.03
CA ARG A 23 -6.22 11.42 7.81
C ARG A 23 -4.83 11.29 8.46
N LEU A 24 -4.24 10.11 8.46
CA LEU A 24 -2.94 9.79 9.03
C LEU A 24 -1.87 9.80 7.95
N SER A 25 -0.64 10.05 8.38
CA SER A 25 0.54 9.97 7.53
C SER A 25 0.72 8.56 6.99
N ASN A 26 1.05 8.43 5.70
CA ASN A 26 1.38 7.14 5.09
C ASN A 26 2.91 6.86 5.06
N LEU A 27 3.71 7.73 5.69
CA LEU A 27 5.17 7.70 5.57
C LEU A 27 5.80 6.43 6.18
N ASP A 28 5.24 5.89 7.26
CA ASP A 28 5.77 4.66 7.88
C ASP A 28 5.63 3.46 6.92
N LEU A 29 4.50 3.36 6.23
CA LEU A 29 4.28 2.35 5.19
C LEU A 29 5.23 2.56 4.01
N ILE A 30 5.35 3.81 3.53
CA ILE A 30 6.24 4.14 2.41
C ILE A 30 7.69 3.82 2.74
N SER A 31 8.14 4.11 3.96
CA SER A 31 9.50 3.82 4.44
C SER A 31 9.75 2.31 4.51
N ASP A 32 8.77 1.53 4.96
CA ASP A 32 8.87 0.07 5.02
C ASP A 32 9.00 -0.56 3.62
N ILE A 33 8.20 -0.08 2.66
CA ILE A 33 8.28 -0.53 1.26
C ILE A 33 9.60 -0.09 0.64
N GLU A 34 10.04 1.15 0.87
CA GLU A 34 11.32 1.65 0.36
C GLU A 34 12.49 0.83 0.87
N LYS A 35 12.51 0.50 2.17
CA LYS A 35 13.55 -0.36 2.75
C LYS A 35 13.58 -1.72 2.05
N TYR A 36 12.43 -2.35 1.85
CA TYR A 36 12.36 -3.63 1.16
C TYR A 36 12.85 -3.56 -0.29
N MET A 37 12.50 -2.51 -1.04
CA MET A 37 12.99 -2.32 -2.42
C MET A 37 14.50 -2.10 -2.45
N ASN A 38 15.05 -1.36 -1.48
CA ASN A 38 16.49 -1.15 -1.34
C ASN A 38 17.24 -2.45 -1.01
N GLU A 39 16.66 -3.32 -0.17
CA GLU A 39 17.21 -4.67 0.11
C GLU A 39 17.27 -5.55 -1.16
N LEU A 40 16.38 -5.30 -2.12
CA LEU A 40 16.38 -5.94 -3.44
C LEU A 40 17.27 -5.23 -4.49
N GLY A 41 17.94 -4.14 -4.12
CA GLY A 41 18.76 -3.33 -5.04
C GLY A 41 17.93 -2.53 -6.05
N VAL A 42 16.64 -2.30 -5.78
CA VAL A 42 15.74 -1.54 -6.65
C VAL A 42 15.66 -0.09 -6.17
N PRO A 43 16.10 0.90 -6.97
CA PRO A 43 16.03 2.30 -6.57
C PRO A 43 14.58 2.80 -6.54
N THR A 44 14.27 3.58 -5.50
CA THR A 44 12.99 4.23 -5.28
C THR A 44 13.07 5.74 -5.47
N ARG A 45 11.95 6.36 -5.84
CA ARG A 45 11.75 7.80 -5.86
C ARG A 45 10.49 8.15 -5.09
N LEU A 46 10.63 8.99 -4.07
CA LEU A 46 9.52 9.50 -3.29
C LEU A 46 9.06 10.87 -3.81
N THR A 47 7.75 11.07 -3.93
CA THR A 47 7.15 12.38 -4.21
C THR A 47 6.20 12.72 -3.06
N HIS A 48 6.47 13.81 -2.36
CA HIS A 48 5.72 14.22 -1.18
C HIS A 48 4.60 15.21 -1.53
N ASP A 49 3.56 15.26 -0.69
CA ASP A 49 2.59 16.34 -0.67
C ASP A 49 3.22 17.65 -0.16
N LYS A 50 2.44 18.75 -0.23
CA LYS A 50 2.91 20.09 0.19
C LYS A 50 3.30 20.12 1.67
N ASP A 51 2.56 19.41 2.50
CA ASP A 51 2.73 19.38 3.96
C ASP A 51 3.75 18.32 4.42
N LYS A 52 4.30 17.53 3.50
CA LYS A 52 5.20 16.39 3.75
C LYS A 52 4.64 15.37 4.74
N THR A 53 3.32 15.23 4.78
CA THR A 53 2.63 14.25 5.62
C THR A 53 2.32 12.97 4.84
N LYS A 54 2.38 13.02 3.51
CA LYS A 54 2.14 11.88 2.64
C LYS A 54 3.19 11.81 1.53
N ALA A 55 3.46 10.59 1.07
CA ALA A 55 4.34 10.36 -0.06
C ALA A 55 3.78 9.29 -1.01
N ASN A 56 4.09 9.46 -2.29
CA ASN A 56 4.00 8.42 -3.32
C ASN A 56 5.39 7.80 -3.52
N LEU A 57 5.44 6.49 -3.69
CA LEU A 57 6.66 5.74 -4.01
C LEU A 57 6.62 5.25 -5.45
N TRP A 58 7.69 5.53 -6.20
CA TRP A 58 7.90 5.02 -7.55
C TRP A 58 9.16 4.16 -7.59
N CYS A 59 9.07 2.98 -8.21
CA CYS A 59 10.22 2.12 -8.47
C CYS A 59 10.09 1.48 -9.86
N THR A 60 11.22 1.21 -10.51
CA THR A 60 11.26 0.49 -11.79
C THR A 60 12.07 -0.78 -11.62
N ILE A 61 11.44 -1.91 -11.91
CA ILE A 61 12.06 -3.24 -11.87
C ILE A 61 12.27 -3.69 -13.31
N GLY A 62 13.52 -4.06 -13.66
CA GLY A 62 13.87 -4.53 -14.99
C GLY A 62 14.60 -3.50 -15.87
N PRO A 63 14.93 -3.87 -17.11
CA PRO A 63 15.70 -3.02 -18.02
C PRO A 63 14.91 -1.79 -18.49
N LYS A 64 15.62 -0.75 -18.92
CA LYS A 64 14.99 0.43 -19.54
C LYS A 64 14.30 0.04 -20.84
N GLY A 65 13.07 0.48 -21.05
CA GLY A 65 12.31 0.21 -22.27
C GLY A 65 10.81 0.20 -22.06
N ILE A 66 10.09 -0.49 -22.95
CA ILE A 66 8.65 -0.72 -22.83
C ILE A 66 8.40 -1.60 -21.61
N GLY A 67 7.43 -1.22 -20.78
CA GLY A 67 7.06 -1.95 -19.57
C GLY A 67 5.59 -1.77 -19.24
N VAL A 68 5.20 -2.35 -18.10
CA VAL A 68 3.85 -2.22 -17.53
C VAL A 68 3.96 -1.40 -16.26
N VAL A 69 3.04 -0.46 -16.06
CA VAL A 69 2.92 0.29 -14.81
C VAL A 69 1.85 -0.36 -13.95
N LEU A 70 2.23 -0.74 -12.73
CA LEU A 70 1.29 -1.15 -11.69
C LEU A 70 1.07 0.04 -10.75
N SER A 71 -0.17 0.49 -10.62
CA SER A 71 -0.56 1.61 -9.75
C SER A 71 -1.52 1.12 -8.68
N GLY A 72 -1.34 1.58 -7.45
CA GLY A 72 -2.22 1.30 -6.32
C GLY A 72 -2.19 2.45 -5.32
N HIS A 73 -3.24 2.58 -4.53
CA HIS A 73 -3.37 3.58 -3.47
C HIS A 73 -3.17 2.93 -2.10
N THR A 74 -2.49 3.61 -1.18
CA THR A 74 -2.20 3.10 0.16
C THR A 74 -3.22 3.53 1.22
N GLU A 75 -4.22 4.31 0.83
CA GLU A 75 -5.20 4.89 1.75
C GLU A 75 -6.35 3.90 1.99
N SER A 76 -6.63 3.60 3.26
CA SER A 76 -7.84 2.87 3.62
C SER A 76 -8.97 3.82 3.98
N CYS A 77 -10.13 3.66 3.34
CA CYS A 77 -11.36 4.35 3.75
C CYS A 77 -11.85 3.81 5.10
N GLN A 78 -12.25 4.71 6.01
CA GLN A 78 -12.86 4.32 7.29
C GLN A 78 -14.22 3.67 7.03
N LEU A 79 -14.42 2.45 7.53
CA LEU A 79 -15.77 1.92 7.74
C LEU A 79 -16.25 2.43 9.10
N MET A 80 -17.12 3.44 9.11
CA MET A 80 -17.87 3.81 10.32
C MET A 80 -19.03 2.82 10.48
N ASP A 81 -18.96 1.95 11.48
CA ASP A 81 -20.18 1.31 12.01
C ASP A 81 -21.01 2.37 12.75
N LYS A 82 -22.34 2.21 12.77
CA LYS A 82 -23.32 3.10 13.41
C LYS A 82 -23.08 3.31 14.91
N ASN A 83 -22.18 2.52 15.50
CA ASN A 83 -21.80 2.54 16.92
C ASN A 83 -20.40 3.13 17.20
N GLY A 84 -19.68 3.67 16.20
CA GLY A 84 -18.44 4.41 16.41
C GLY A 84 -17.20 3.57 16.80
N LEU A 85 -17.24 2.25 16.66
CA LEU A 85 -16.11 1.37 16.93
C LEU A 85 -15.10 1.35 15.76
N LYS A 86 -13.83 1.65 16.07
CA LYS A 86 -12.70 1.49 15.15
C LYS A 86 -12.37 0.00 15.01
N HIS A 87 -12.72 -0.60 13.88
CA HIS A 87 -12.14 -1.89 13.51
C HIS A 87 -10.95 -1.64 12.60
N LEU A 88 -9.74 -1.96 13.07
CA LEU A 88 -8.59 -2.19 12.20
C LEU A 88 -9.02 -3.23 11.16
N LEU A 89 -8.87 -2.89 9.89
CA LEU A 89 -9.20 -3.75 8.75
C LEU A 89 -8.36 -5.03 8.85
N LYS A 90 -8.93 -6.10 9.41
CA LYS A 90 -8.41 -7.45 9.19
C LYS A 90 -8.85 -7.87 7.80
N CYS A 91 -7.91 -8.31 6.96
CA CYS A 91 -8.20 -8.88 5.65
C CYS A 91 -9.32 -9.94 5.79
N PRO A 92 -10.52 -9.69 5.24
CA PRO A 92 -11.58 -10.69 5.26
C PRO A 92 -11.17 -11.80 4.28
N ARG A 93 -11.04 -13.04 4.76
CA ARG A 93 -10.73 -14.23 3.95
C ARG A 93 -11.90 -14.66 3.04
N SER A 94 -12.62 -13.72 2.44
CA SER A 94 -13.75 -13.99 1.56
C SER A 94 -13.49 -13.40 0.16
N PRO A 95 -13.79 -14.13 -0.92
CA PRO A 95 -13.60 -13.65 -2.28
C PRO A 95 -14.68 -12.60 -2.60
N GLY A 96 -14.30 -11.32 -2.63
CA GLY A 96 -15.18 -10.22 -2.98
C GLY A 96 -14.42 -9.17 -3.77
N ASN A 97 -15.01 -8.71 -4.87
CA ASN A 97 -14.42 -7.76 -5.80
C ASN A 97 -14.07 -6.43 -5.11
N PHE A 98 -12.81 -6.01 -5.20
CA PHE A 98 -12.37 -4.68 -4.82
C PHE A 98 -12.65 -3.71 -5.97
N LEU A 99 -13.61 -2.82 -5.78
CA LEU A 99 -13.79 -1.61 -6.58
C LEU A 99 -13.12 -0.48 -5.81
N ASP A 100 -12.10 0.14 -6.37
CA ASP A 100 -11.47 1.31 -5.77
C ASP A 100 -11.48 2.49 -6.74
N ALA A 101 -11.97 3.62 -6.24
CA ALA A 101 -12.14 4.85 -6.97
C ALA A 101 -10.85 5.67 -6.82
N ALA A 102 -10.14 5.85 -7.94
CA ALA A 102 -8.93 6.65 -8.01
C ALA A 102 -9.27 8.14 -7.75
N HIS A 103 -9.07 8.61 -6.52
CA HIS A 103 -8.80 10.03 -6.29
C HIS A 103 -7.28 10.19 -6.14
N GLN A 104 -6.68 10.78 -7.18
CA GLN A 104 -5.30 11.26 -7.16
C GLN A 104 -5.12 12.31 -6.06
N ILE A 105 -3.95 12.30 -5.45
CA ILE A 105 -3.42 13.38 -4.61
C ILE A 105 -3.43 14.69 -5.39
#